data_AF-W6MS07-F1
#
_entry.id   AF-W6MS07-F1
#
_cell.length_a   1.000
_cell.length_b   1.000
_cell.length_c   1.000
_cell.angle_alpha   90.00
_cell.angle_beta   90.00
_cell.angle_gamma   90.00
#
_symmetry.space_group_name_H-M   'P 1'
#
loop_
_entity.id
_entity.type
_entity.pdbx_description
1 polymer ?
#
loop_
_entity_poly.entity_id
_entity_poly.type
_entity_poly.pdbx_seq_one_letter_code
_entity_poly.pdbx_strand_id
1 'polypeptide(L)'
;MITLQDVDAVITPYKSQPMLSPGDASNLSYKLIELLMEGSCEREVLRALSSLFSTDTYEQLVQERVINHHCGYPLCGVVDPQKIYHKVQKNPLVAKLKLPGAYKTSYCTQQHYQGSEFYKKQLSPEAIWARTDVVNLDVNPKDQYYTFLLEDVLDNSDRVPRNSMDTLQQSLDELRLSVTQQSGVDHNDIKIKEHDASEL
;
A
#
# COMPACT_ATOMS: atom_id res chain seq x y z
N MET A 1 16.47 -7.61 -0.48
CA MET A 1 15.65 -6.65 0.28
C MET A 1 16.09 -5.28 -0.19
N ILE A 2 15.15 -4.46 -0.65
CA ILE A 2 15.41 -3.16 -1.28
C ILE A 2 15.44 -2.08 -0.21
N THR A 3 16.46 -1.22 -0.27
CA THR A 3 16.78 -0.18 0.70
C THR A 3 16.58 1.22 0.11
N LEU A 4 16.67 2.26 0.95
CA LEU A 4 16.60 3.65 0.48
C LEU A 4 17.75 4.01 -0.48
N GLN A 5 18.91 3.37 -0.35
CA GLN A 5 20.04 3.60 -1.24
C GLN A 5 19.76 3.13 -2.67
N ASP A 6 19.03 2.02 -2.82
CA ASP A 6 18.64 1.50 -4.14
C ASP A 6 17.67 2.46 -4.84
N VAL A 7 16.73 3.04 -4.08
CA VAL A 7 15.82 4.07 -4.57
C VAL A 7 16.59 5.34 -4.93
N ASP A 8 17.53 5.76 -4.08
CA ASP A 8 18.37 6.94 -4.30
C ASP A 8 19.14 6.86 -5.63
N ALA A 9 19.67 5.68 -5.95
CA ALA A 9 20.35 5.42 -7.23
C ALA A 9 19.43 5.63 -8.45
N VAL A 10 18.14 5.30 -8.33
CA VAL A 10 17.14 5.49 -9.39
C VAL A 10 16.74 6.96 -9.55
N ILE A 11 16.60 7.70 -8.45
CA ILE A 11 16.16 9.11 -8.45
C ILE A 11 17.29 10.10 -8.73
N THR A 12 18.55 9.75 -8.47
CA THR A 12 19.74 10.62 -8.60
C THR A 12 19.77 11.42 -9.91
N PRO A 13 19.47 10.85 -11.09
CA PRO A 13 19.49 11.59 -12.36
C PRO A 13 18.49 12.76 -12.42
N TYR A 14 17.47 12.73 -11.56
CA TYR A 14 16.34 13.66 -11.60
C TYR A 14 16.38 14.71 -10.46
N LYS A 15 17.25 14.56 -9.46
CA LYS A 15 17.32 15.44 -8.27
C LYS A 15 17.57 16.92 -8.58
N SER A 16 18.20 17.22 -9.71
CA SER A 16 18.50 18.60 -10.14
C SER A 16 17.29 19.36 -10.69
N GLN A 17 16.17 18.66 -10.92
CA GLN A 17 14.98 19.23 -11.55
C GLN A 17 13.92 19.56 -10.50
N PRO A 18 13.39 20.80 -10.44
CA PRO A 18 12.31 21.16 -9.51
C PRO A 18 10.97 20.51 -9.88
N MET A 19 10.77 20.21 -11.16
CA MET A 19 9.63 19.50 -11.71
C MET A 19 10.11 18.54 -12.79
N LEU A 20 9.48 17.36 -12.83
CA LEU A 20 9.75 16.38 -13.87
C LEU A 20 8.95 16.69 -15.13
N SER A 21 9.55 16.45 -16.29
CA SER A 21 8.77 16.34 -17.52
C SER A 21 7.86 15.10 -17.47
N PRO A 22 6.74 15.06 -18.21
CA PRO A 22 5.89 13.86 -18.27
C PRO A 22 6.65 12.59 -18.71
N GLY A 23 7.62 12.74 -19.59
CA GLY A 23 8.49 11.63 -20.03
C GLY A 23 9.41 11.15 -18.92
N ASP A 24 10.04 12.08 -18.19
CA ASP A 24 10.91 11.74 -17.07
C ASP A 24 10.16 11.10 -15.90
N ALA A 25 8.98 11.62 -15.58
CA ALA A 25 8.11 11.04 -14.56
C ALA A 25 7.65 9.61 -14.93
N SER A 26 7.34 9.38 -16.21
CA SER A 26 6.99 8.03 -16.68
C SER A 26 8.20 7.09 -16.57
N ASN A 27 9.37 7.52 -17.05
CA ASN A 27 10.61 6.74 -16.96
C ASN A 27 11.00 6.43 -15.51
N LEU A 28 10.86 7.40 -14.61
CA LEU A 28 11.10 7.21 -13.18
C LEU A 28 10.15 6.17 -12.60
N SER A 29 8.85 6.28 -12.91
CA SER A 29 7.84 5.30 -12.47
C SER A 29 8.20 3.89 -12.93
N TYR A 30 8.58 3.72 -14.20
CA TYR A 30 8.98 2.42 -14.74
C TYR A 30 10.19 1.84 -14.01
N LYS A 31 11.25 2.63 -13.79
CA LYS A 31 12.45 2.17 -13.07
C LYS A 31 12.16 1.78 -11.62
N LEU A 32 11.29 2.52 -10.95
CA LEU A 32 10.87 2.20 -9.58
C LEU A 32 10.05 0.90 -9.56
N ILE A 33 9.15 0.70 -10.52
CA ILE A 33 8.39 -0.55 -10.65
C ILE A 33 9.35 -1.71 -10.92
N GLU A 34 10.28 -1.58 -11.86
CA GLU A 34 11.30 -2.59 -12.18
C GLU A 34 12.15 -2.95 -10.96
N LEU A 35 12.55 -1.94 -10.16
CA LEU A 35 13.29 -2.17 -8.92
C LEU A 35 12.47 -2.99 -7.91
N LEU A 36 11.17 -2.73 -7.79
CA LEU A 36 10.30 -3.27 -6.76
C LEU A 36 9.47 -4.48 -7.19
N MET A 37 9.45 -4.85 -8.48
CA MET A 37 8.61 -5.96 -8.95
C MET A 37 9.12 -7.32 -8.48
N GLU A 38 10.43 -7.42 -8.21
CA GLU A 38 11.10 -8.60 -7.69
C GLU A 38 11.61 -8.35 -6.25
N GLY A 39 11.16 -9.17 -5.30
CA GLY A 39 11.62 -9.13 -3.91
C GLY A 39 10.77 -8.27 -2.97
N SER A 40 11.34 -7.86 -1.84
CA SER A 40 10.67 -7.03 -0.83
C SER A 40 11.49 -5.79 -0.49
N CYS A 41 10.82 -4.72 -0.03
CA CYS A 41 11.46 -3.49 0.44
C CYS A 41 11.30 -3.27 1.95
N GLU A 42 12.11 -2.37 2.48
CA GLU A 42 12.00 -1.87 3.86
C GLU A 42 10.80 -0.93 4.04
N ARG A 43 10.35 -0.76 5.29
CA ARG A 43 9.21 0.12 5.61
C ARG A 43 9.51 1.57 5.22
N GLU A 44 10.73 2.01 5.44
CA GLU A 44 11.24 3.34 5.13
C GLU A 44 11.19 3.60 3.63
N VAL A 45 11.53 2.60 2.81
CA VAL A 45 11.40 2.66 1.35
C VAL A 45 9.94 2.84 0.95
N LEU A 46 9.05 2.01 1.48
CA LEU A 46 7.64 2.12 1.14
C LEU A 46 7.06 3.49 1.54
N ARG A 47 7.43 4.03 2.71
CA ARG A 47 7.03 5.39 3.11
C ARG A 47 7.62 6.45 2.16
N ALA A 48 8.89 6.34 1.75
CA ALA A 48 9.51 7.29 0.82
C ALA A 48 8.85 7.28 -0.57
N LEU A 49 8.37 6.12 -1.03
CA LEU A 49 7.70 5.99 -2.33
C LEU A 49 6.34 6.69 -2.39
N SER A 50 5.74 7.06 -1.26
CA SER A 50 4.44 7.73 -1.24
C SER A 50 4.44 9.08 -1.96
N SER A 51 5.55 9.82 -1.94
CA SER A 51 5.73 11.05 -2.70
C SER A 51 5.98 10.80 -4.20
N LEU A 52 6.47 9.61 -4.55
CA LEU A 52 6.89 9.21 -5.89
C LEU A 52 5.87 8.33 -6.62
N PHE A 53 4.84 7.84 -5.95
CA PHE A 53 3.76 7.04 -6.54
C PHE A 53 2.42 7.76 -6.50
N SER A 54 1.65 7.56 -7.57
CA SER A 54 0.20 7.73 -7.53
C SER A 54 -0.49 6.41 -7.21
N THR A 55 -1.78 6.47 -6.92
CA THR A 55 -2.64 5.28 -6.81
C THR A 55 -2.47 4.35 -8.02
N ASP A 56 -2.47 4.90 -9.23
CA ASP A 56 -2.35 4.13 -10.48
C ASP A 56 -0.96 3.49 -10.61
N THR A 57 0.11 4.22 -10.30
CA THR A 57 1.48 3.66 -10.35
C THR A 57 1.66 2.52 -9.34
N TYR A 58 1.07 2.65 -8.16
CA TYR A 58 1.09 1.58 -7.16
C TYR A 58 0.28 0.35 -7.61
N GLU A 59 -0.88 0.54 -8.25
CA GLU A 59 -1.63 -0.58 -8.82
C GLU A 59 -0.85 -1.31 -9.93
N GLN A 60 -0.10 -0.58 -10.77
CA GLN A 60 0.81 -1.17 -11.75
C GLN A 60 1.91 -1.99 -11.08
N LEU A 61 2.54 -1.46 -10.02
CA LEU A 61 3.52 -2.22 -9.24
C LEU A 61 2.92 -3.53 -8.70
N VAL A 62 1.73 -3.48 -8.10
CA VAL A 62 1.03 -4.66 -7.60
C VAL A 62 0.80 -5.67 -8.73
N GLN A 63 0.38 -5.21 -9.92
CA GLN A 63 0.17 -6.08 -11.07
C GLN A 63 1.47 -6.75 -11.54
N GLU A 64 2.55 -6.00 -11.69
CA GLU A 64 3.86 -6.53 -12.12
C GLU A 64 4.41 -7.54 -11.10
N ARG A 65 4.24 -7.28 -9.80
CA ARG A 65 4.60 -8.26 -8.75
C ARG A 65 3.80 -9.55 -8.90
N VAL A 66 2.49 -9.45 -9.12
CA VAL A 66 1.60 -10.61 -9.29
C VAL A 66 1.91 -11.39 -10.57
N ILE A 67 2.28 -10.70 -11.65
CA ILE A 67 2.77 -11.32 -12.90
C ILE A 67 4.03 -12.14 -12.62
N ASN A 68 4.95 -11.60 -11.80
CA ASN A 68 6.16 -12.29 -11.35
C ASN A 68 5.93 -13.26 -10.17
N HIS A 69 4.67 -13.61 -9.86
CA HIS A 69 4.29 -14.53 -8.79
C HIS A 69 4.65 -14.09 -7.37
N HIS A 70 5.01 -12.83 -7.18
CA HIS A 70 5.23 -12.21 -5.88
C HIS A 70 3.93 -11.72 -5.27
N CYS A 71 3.84 -11.78 -3.94
CA CYS A 71 2.78 -11.08 -3.20
C CYS A 71 2.74 -9.60 -3.58
N GLY A 72 1.55 -9.10 -3.92
CA GLY A 72 1.35 -7.73 -4.36
C GLY A 72 1.77 -6.66 -3.34
N TYR A 73 1.86 -7.01 -2.05
CA TYR A 73 2.32 -6.06 -1.03
C TYR A 73 3.86 -5.94 -1.03
N PRO A 74 4.46 -4.75 -1.27
CA PRO A 74 5.90 -4.60 -1.47
C PRO A 74 6.79 -4.97 -0.28
N LEU A 75 6.27 -4.95 0.96
CA LEU A 75 7.01 -5.42 2.14
C LEU A 75 7.15 -6.95 2.18
N CYS A 76 6.37 -7.67 1.39
CA CYS A 76 6.32 -9.12 1.42
C CYS A 76 7.24 -9.75 0.37
N GLY A 77 8.15 -10.61 0.80
CA GLY A 77 9.05 -11.35 -0.09
C GLY A 77 8.52 -12.71 -0.56
N VAL A 78 7.27 -13.06 -0.24
CA VAL A 78 6.70 -14.37 -0.59
C VAL A 78 6.45 -14.48 -2.09
N VAL A 79 6.91 -15.58 -2.66
CA VAL A 79 6.65 -16.01 -4.05
C VAL A 79 5.84 -17.30 -3.99
N ASP A 80 4.68 -17.33 -4.65
CA ASP A 80 3.82 -18.52 -4.72
C ASP A 80 3.11 -18.57 -6.07
N PRO A 81 3.71 -19.20 -7.11
CA PRO A 81 3.12 -19.26 -8.44
C PRO A 81 1.79 -20.03 -8.52
N GLN A 82 1.48 -20.86 -7.53
CA GLN A 82 0.24 -21.65 -7.51
C GLN A 82 -0.95 -20.82 -7.02
N LYS A 83 -0.72 -19.93 -6.05
CA LYS A 83 -1.77 -19.08 -5.49
C LYS A 83 -1.78 -17.69 -6.09
N ILE A 84 -0.61 -17.14 -6.36
CA ILE A 84 -0.41 -15.77 -6.85
C ILE A 84 -0.12 -15.84 -8.34
N TYR A 85 -1.11 -15.44 -9.12
CA TYR A 85 -1.03 -15.51 -10.56
C TYR A 85 -1.96 -14.47 -11.18
N HIS A 86 -1.48 -13.89 -12.28
CA HIS A 86 -2.29 -13.02 -13.09
C HIS A 86 -3.38 -13.83 -13.81
N LYS A 87 -4.65 -13.61 -13.44
CA LYS A 87 -5.79 -14.15 -14.18
C LYS A 87 -5.98 -13.36 -15.47
N VAL A 88 -5.44 -13.88 -16.57
CA VAL A 88 -5.50 -13.29 -17.93
C VAL A 88 -6.95 -13.05 -18.41
N GLN A 89 -7.94 -13.72 -17.81
CA GLN A 89 -9.34 -13.63 -18.23
C GLN A 89 -10.26 -13.39 -17.03
N LYS A 90 -10.43 -12.12 -16.63
CA LYS A 90 -11.63 -11.70 -15.88
C LYS A 90 -12.45 -10.81 -16.79
N ASN A 91 -13.74 -11.12 -16.93
CA ASN A 91 -14.69 -10.14 -17.44
C ASN A 91 -14.51 -8.84 -16.62
N PRO A 92 -14.26 -7.67 -17.23
CA PRO A 92 -13.99 -6.43 -16.51
C PRO A 92 -15.12 -6.05 -15.53
N LEU A 93 -16.35 -6.49 -15.80
CA LEU A 93 -17.48 -6.33 -14.88
C LEU A 93 -17.29 -7.15 -13.61
N VAL A 94 -16.76 -8.37 -13.71
CA VAL A 94 -16.48 -9.26 -12.57
C VAL A 94 -15.23 -8.83 -11.81
N ALA A 95 -14.24 -8.21 -12.48
CA ALA A 95 -13.08 -7.62 -11.82
C ALA A 95 -13.46 -6.45 -10.90
N LYS A 96 -14.51 -5.68 -11.26
CA LYS A 96 -15.05 -4.59 -10.42
C LYS A 96 -15.88 -5.09 -9.24
N LEU A 97 -16.41 -6.31 -9.31
CA LEU A 97 -17.08 -6.94 -8.18
C LEU A 97 -16.01 -7.35 -7.16
N LYS A 98 -15.95 -6.68 -6.01
CA LYS A 98 -15.07 -7.01 -4.87
C LYS A 98 -15.52 -8.33 -4.22
N LEU A 99 -15.34 -9.43 -4.95
CA LEU A 99 -15.80 -10.75 -4.54
C LEU A 99 -14.95 -11.29 -3.37
N PRO A 100 -15.56 -12.00 -2.40
CA PRO A 100 -14.83 -12.67 -1.34
C PRO A 100 -13.74 -13.58 -1.90
N GLY A 101 -12.51 -13.42 -1.42
CA GLY A 101 -11.36 -14.21 -1.86
C GLY A 101 -10.71 -13.78 -3.17
N ALA A 102 -11.18 -12.70 -3.82
CA ALA A 102 -10.51 -12.14 -5.00
C ALA A 102 -9.06 -11.72 -4.73
N TYR A 103 -8.74 -11.32 -3.48
CA TYR A 103 -7.39 -10.96 -3.06
C TYR A 103 -6.40 -12.13 -3.10
N LYS A 104 -6.87 -13.39 -2.98
CA LYS A 104 -6.00 -14.58 -2.86
C LYS A 104 -5.15 -14.83 -4.11
N THR A 105 -5.55 -14.29 -5.25
CA THR A 105 -4.77 -14.38 -6.50
C THR A 105 -3.64 -13.36 -6.59
N SER A 106 -3.64 -12.36 -5.70
CA SER A 106 -2.72 -11.22 -5.74
C SER A 106 -1.90 -11.09 -4.46
N TYR A 107 -2.37 -11.64 -3.35
CA TYR A 107 -1.75 -11.51 -2.03
C TYR A 107 -1.68 -12.87 -1.33
N CYS A 108 -0.61 -13.12 -0.59
CA CYS A 108 -0.43 -14.38 0.13
C CYS A 108 -1.33 -14.49 1.39
N THR A 109 -1.69 -13.36 2.00
CA THR A 109 -2.56 -13.30 3.18
C THR A 109 -3.55 -12.14 3.08
N GLN A 110 -4.62 -12.21 3.88
CA GLN A 110 -5.59 -11.12 4.00
C GLN A 110 -4.97 -9.86 4.63
N GLN A 111 -4.04 -10.02 5.57
CA GLN A 111 -3.34 -8.89 6.20
C GLN A 111 -2.52 -8.09 5.18
N HIS A 112 -1.81 -8.76 4.27
CA HIS A 112 -1.07 -8.06 3.21
C HIS A 112 -1.99 -7.39 2.19
N TYR A 113 -3.15 -7.98 1.92
CA TYR A 113 -4.17 -7.29 1.13
C TYR A 113 -4.64 -6.00 1.83
N GLN A 114 -4.95 -6.07 3.12
CA GLN A 114 -5.37 -4.90 3.91
C GLN A 114 -4.27 -3.85 4.00
N GLY A 115 -3.02 -4.24 4.29
CA GLY A 115 -1.87 -3.33 4.34
C GLY A 115 -1.60 -2.64 3.01
N SER A 116 -1.70 -3.38 1.91
CA SER A 116 -1.58 -2.85 0.55
C SER A 116 -2.68 -1.85 0.22
N GLU A 117 -3.95 -2.18 0.50
CA GLU A 117 -5.06 -1.26 0.24
C GLU A 117 -5.03 -0.04 1.17
N PHE A 118 -4.61 -0.22 2.42
CA PHE A 118 -4.44 0.86 3.39
C PHE A 118 -3.38 1.87 2.92
N TYR A 119 -2.23 1.37 2.46
CA TYR A 119 -1.19 2.21 1.87
C TYR A 119 -1.71 2.91 0.61
N LYS A 120 -2.33 2.17 -0.32
CA LYS A 120 -2.85 2.70 -1.59
C LYS A 120 -3.84 3.84 -1.40
N LYS A 121 -4.76 3.74 -0.43
CA LYS A 121 -5.77 4.79 -0.14
C LYS A 121 -5.16 6.13 0.29
N GLN A 122 -3.95 6.13 0.83
CA GLN A 122 -3.26 7.34 1.28
C GLN A 122 -2.44 8.00 0.15
N LEU A 123 -2.26 7.32 -0.99
CA LEU A 123 -1.53 7.87 -2.12
C LEU A 123 -2.33 8.95 -2.84
N SER A 124 -1.65 10.00 -3.27
CA SER A 124 -2.26 11.04 -4.10
C SER A 124 -2.59 10.47 -5.48
N PRO A 125 -3.80 10.70 -6.02
CA PRO A 125 -4.12 10.35 -7.41
C PRO A 125 -3.45 11.28 -8.42
N GLU A 126 -2.85 12.39 -7.95
CA GLU A 126 -2.17 13.36 -8.80
C GLU A 126 -0.94 12.75 -9.49
N ALA A 127 -0.77 13.06 -10.77
CA ALA A 127 0.37 12.60 -11.55
C ALA A 127 1.70 13.12 -10.99
N ILE A 128 2.74 12.29 -11.03
CA ILE A 128 4.04 12.59 -10.41
C ILE A 128 4.69 13.86 -10.99
N TRP A 129 4.56 14.09 -12.30
CA TRP A 129 5.10 15.29 -12.96
C TRP A 129 4.46 16.60 -12.52
N ALA A 130 3.23 16.56 -11.96
CA ALA A 130 2.56 17.75 -11.45
C ALA A 130 3.03 18.13 -10.03
N ARG A 131 3.74 17.23 -9.34
CA ARG A 131 4.21 17.43 -7.97
C ARG A 131 5.57 18.15 -7.97
N THR A 132 5.71 19.18 -7.15
CA THR A 132 6.94 19.98 -7.04
C THR A 132 7.89 19.44 -5.98
N ASP A 133 9.18 19.34 -6.34
CA ASP A 133 10.30 18.91 -5.49
C ASP A 133 10.19 17.48 -4.92
N VAL A 134 9.40 16.59 -5.53
CA VAL A 134 9.16 15.24 -4.98
C VAL A 134 10.36 14.29 -5.04
N VAL A 135 11.36 14.61 -5.87
CA VAL A 135 12.56 13.79 -6.07
C VAL A 135 13.61 14.03 -4.99
N ASN A 136 13.53 15.16 -4.28
CA ASN A 136 14.46 15.47 -3.20
C ASN A 136 13.99 14.82 -1.89
N LEU A 137 14.29 13.52 -1.74
CA LEU A 137 13.97 12.74 -0.52
C LEU A 137 14.70 13.24 0.74
N ASP A 138 15.80 14.00 0.57
CA ASP A 138 16.53 14.65 1.66
C ASP A 138 15.71 15.78 2.31
N VAL A 139 14.74 16.32 1.58
CA VAL A 139 13.68 17.14 2.14
C VAL A 139 12.64 16.18 2.67
N ASN A 140 12.67 15.96 3.99
CA ASN A 140 11.65 15.23 4.76
C ASN A 140 10.30 15.31 4.04
N PRO A 141 9.66 14.18 3.65
CA PRO A 141 8.48 14.21 2.79
C PRO A 141 7.56 15.29 3.33
N LYS A 142 7.35 16.36 2.54
CA LYS A 142 6.48 17.49 2.91
C LYS A 142 5.25 16.83 3.56
N ASP A 143 4.83 17.27 4.75
CA ASP A 143 3.81 16.58 5.57
C ASP A 143 2.61 16.07 4.74
N GLN A 144 2.31 16.76 3.64
CA GLN A 144 1.38 16.38 2.57
C GLN A 144 1.46 14.95 2.02
N TYR A 145 2.65 14.32 1.93
CA TYR A 145 2.82 12.97 1.37
C TYR A 145 3.19 11.94 2.43
N TYR A 146 3.23 12.31 3.70
CA TYR A 146 3.55 11.36 4.75
C TYR A 146 2.46 10.27 4.84
N THR A 147 2.88 9.01 4.81
CA THR A 147 1.98 7.84 4.84
C THR A 147 2.26 6.94 6.02
N PHE A 148 1.19 6.39 6.57
CA PHE A 148 1.25 5.39 7.64
C PHE A 148 1.14 3.99 7.04
N LEU A 149 1.88 3.04 7.61
CA LEU A 149 1.71 1.63 7.29
C LEU A 149 0.74 1.01 8.30
N LEU A 150 -0.05 0.05 7.84
CA LEU A 150 -1.10 -0.56 8.68
C LEU A 150 -0.47 -1.26 9.89
N GLU A 151 0.67 -1.91 9.69
CA GLU A 151 1.42 -2.59 10.74
C GLU A 151 1.86 -1.62 11.83
N ASP A 152 2.30 -0.41 11.45
CA ASP A 152 2.71 0.60 12.43
C ASP A 152 1.52 1.10 13.28
N VAL A 153 0.34 1.23 12.66
CA VAL A 153 -0.89 1.63 13.36
C VAL A 153 -1.37 0.55 14.31
N LEU A 154 -1.29 -0.72 13.89
CA LEU A 154 -1.67 -1.87 14.72
C LEU A 154 -0.68 -2.08 15.88
N ASP A 155 0.62 -1.91 15.62
CA ASP A 155 1.68 -2.11 16.61
C ASP A 155 1.80 -0.94 17.59
N ASN A 156 1.48 0.30 17.18
CA ASN A 156 1.72 1.51 17.95
C ASN A 156 0.57 2.54 17.86
N SER A 157 -0.60 2.19 18.40
CA SER A 157 -1.76 3.09 18.44
C SER A 157 -1.52 4.45 19.12
N ASP A 158 -0.48 4.57 19.96
CA ASP A 158 -0.14 5.80 20.71
C ASP A 158 0.69 6.83 19.92
N ARG A 159 1.27 6.46 18.77
CA ARG A 159 2.18 7.34 18.01
C ARG A 159 1.52 8.06 16.83
N VAL A 160 0.26 7.76 16.55
CA VAL A 160 -0.46 8.40 15.44
C VAL A 160 -1.11 9.69 15.96
N PRO A 161 -0.86 10.86 15.32
CA PRO A 161 -1.52 12.09 15.70
C PRO A 161 -3.04 11.93 15.67
N ARG A 162 -3.76 12.35 16.73
CA ARG A 162 -5.21 12.17 16.86
C ARG A 162 -6.00 12.69 15.65
N ASN A 163 -5.51 13.73 14.99
CA ASN A 163 -6.16 14.33 13.82
C ASN A 163 -6.03 13.46 12.56
N SER A 164 -4.98 12.65 12.46
CA SER A 164 -4.78 11.65 11.40
C SER A 164 -5.45 10.33 11.74
N MET A 165 -5.78 10.08 13.01
CA MET A 165 -6.48 8.86 13.42
C MET A 165 -7.88 8.76 12.81
N ASP A 166 -8.62 9.86 12.66
CA ASP A 166 -10.00 9.79 12.13
C ASP A 166 -10.04 9.32 10.66
N THR A 167 -9.11 9.79 9.82
CA THR A 167 -9.00 9.37 8.40
C THR A 167 -8.44 7.95 8.25
N LEU A 168 -7.52 7.54 9.13
CA LEU A 168 -6.99 6.18 9.16
C LEU A 168 -8.03 5.19 9.71
N GLN A 169 -8.82 5.61 10.70
CA GLN A 169 -9.92 4.84 11.28
C GLN A 169 -11.04 4.64 10.27
N GLN A 170 -11.43 5.67 9.51
CA GLN A 170 -12.36 5.53 8.38
C GLN A 170 -11.84 4.56 7.31
N SER A 171 -10.55 4.66 6.94
CA SER A 171 -9.93 3.74 5.98
C SER A 171 -9.93 2.30 6.48
N LEU A 172 -9.69 2.09 7.77
CA LEU A 172 -9.71 0.80 8.45
C LEU A 172 -11.14 0.25 8.58
N ASP A 173 -12.12 1.09 8.90
CA ASP A 173 -13.52 0.70 9.04
C ASP A 173 -14.14 0.35 7.67
N GLU A 174 -13.78 1.05 6.60
CA GLU A 174 -14.13 0.64 5.23
C GLU A 174 -13.48 -0.69 4.85
N LEU A 175 -12.22 -0.92 5.23
CA LEU A 175 -11.54 -2.20 5.01
C LEU A 175 -12.21 -3.31 5.83
N ARG A 176 -12.59 -3.05 7.08
CA ARG A 176 -13.33 -3.98 7.94
C ARG A 176 -14.72 -4.28 7.37
N LEU A 177 -15.49 -3.27 6.97
CA LEU A 177 -16.81 -3.43 6.35
C LEU A 177 -16.73 -4.27 5.07
N SER A 178 -15.69 -4.05 4.26
CA SER A 178 -15.45 -4.89 3.09
C SER A 178 -15.19 -6.35 3.49
N VAL A 179 -14.47 -6.59 4.58
CA VAL A 179 -14.16 -7.94 5.10
C VAL A 179 -15.35 -8.60 5.81
N THR A 180 -16.16 -7.86 6.57
CA THR A 180 -17.33 -8.38 7.28
C THR A 180 -18.43 -8.78 6.30
N GLN A 181 -18.63 -8.02 5.21
CA GLN A 181 -19.50 -8.43 4.11
C GLN A 181 -18.93 -9.62 3.30
N GLN A 182 -17.62 -9.89 3.41
CA GLN A 182 -16.95 -11.05 2.78
C GLN A 182 -16.96 -12.32 3.65
N SER A 183 -17.39 -12.21 4.91
CA SER A 183 -17.46 -13.31 5.88
C SER A 183 -18.94 -13.58 6.19
N GLY A 184 -19.61 -14.45 5.41
CA GLY A 184 -20.95 -14.93 5.76
C GLY A 184 -20.93 -15.87 6.97
N VAL A 185 -20.45 -15.38 8.12
CA VAL A 185 -20.35 -16.12 9.37
C VAL A 185 -20.96 -15.26 10.48
N ASP A 186 -22.04 -15.78 11.06
CA ASP A 186 -22.76 -15.23 12.21
C ASP A 186 -21.81 -14.76 13.31
N HIS A 187 -21.89 -13.48 13.67
CA HIS A 187 -21.31 -12.97 14.90
C HIS A 187 -22.24 -13.26 16.08
N ASN A 188 -22.20 -14.49 16.58
CA ASN A 188 -22.42 -14.76 18.00
C ASN A 188 -21.13 -15.38 18.54
N ASP A 189 -20.23 -14.52 19.03
CA ASP A 189 -19.34 -14.76 20.18
C ASP A 189 -18.17 -13.76 20.16
N ILE A 190 -18.47 -12.51 20.47
CA ILE A 190 -17.52 -11.65 21.19
C ILE A 190 -18.26 -11.15 22.43
N LYS A 191 -18.37 -12.01 23.45
CA LYS A 191 -18.69 -11.55 24.80
C LYS A 191 -17.49 -10.76 25.32
N ILE A 192 -17.59 -9.44 25.21
CA ILE A 192 -16.79 -8.53 26.02
C ILE A 192 -17.20 -8.81 27.46
N LYS A 193 -16.29 -9.35 28.27
CA LYS A 193 -16.46 -9.42 29.72
C LYS A 193 -16.39 -8.00 30.24
N GLU A 194 -17.55 -7.42 30.56
CA GLU A 194 -17.60 -6.25 31.43
C GLU A 194 -17.02 -6.64 32.79
N HIS A 195 -16.09 -5.81 33.23
CA HIS A 195 -15.38 -5.92 34.49
C HIS A 195 -16.28 -5.25 35.53
N ASP A 196 -17.00 -6.05 36.33
CA ASP A 196 -17.71 -5.55 37.50
C ASP A 196 -16.68 -5.06 38.53
N ALA A 197 -16.67 -3.76 38.76
CA ALA A 197 -16.12 -3.14 39.94
C ALA A 197 -17.15 -2.16 40.50
N SER A 198 -17.45 -2.33 41.79
CA SER A 198 -18.21 -1.44 42.69
C SER A 198 -19.66 -1.85 42.92
N GLU A 199 -19.90 -2.67 43.94
CA GLU A 199 -20.86 -2.37 45.03
C GLU A 199 -20.73 -3.44 46.14
N LEU A 200 -19.98 -3.10 47.18
CA LEU A 200 -20.24 -3.34 48.63
C LEU A 200 -19.02 -2.93 49.47
#